data_AF-A0A2G2ML44-F1
#
_entry.id   AF-A0A2G2ML44-F1
#
_cell.length_a   1.000
_cell.length_b   1.000
_cell.length_c   1.000
_cell.angle_alpha   90.00
_cell.angle_beta   90.00
_cell.angle_gamma   90.00
#
_symmetry.space_group_name_H-M   'P 1'
#
loop_
_entity.id
_entity.type
_entity.pdbx_description
1 polymer ?
#
loop_
_entity_poly.entity_id
_entity_poly.type
_entity_poly.pdbx_seq_one_letter_code
_entity_poly.pdbx_strand_id
1 'polypeptide(L)'
;MKQQQMQELLGVPERTLRDWKKSNRSELYKLLETIDYNTAKKLLAQNNNDDLKKLLENEQHYHSERDFEKDLYEVLTSGRSSDIWLKLSNDTTLSKSARARASYLYSFLTRKPTKLSFKTPPDTGFYHGNRNQTGNGLAKLYGLENGIDMRRFNQYKMTGRF
;
A
#
# COMPACT_ATOMS: atom_id res chain seq x y z
N MET A 1 25.51 0.10 -2.51
CA MET A 1 25.40 0.45 -1.08
C MET A 1 26.64 0.02 -0.29
N LYS A 2 27.04 0.73 0.77
CA LYS A 2 28.19 0.36 1.63
C LYS A 2 27.81 -0.72 2.66
N GLN A 3 28.80 -1.44 3.20
CA GLN A 3 28.56 -2.54 4.15
C GLN A 3 27.86 -2.10 5.45
N GLN A 4 28.20 -0.93 6.00
CA GLN A 4 27.51 -0.37 7.18
C GLN A 4 26.03 -0.09 6.91
N GLN A 5 25.71 0.40 5.70
CA GLN A 5 24.34 0.64 5.27
C GLN A 5 23.57 -0.68 5.11
N MET A 6 24.20 -1.74 4.60
CA MET A 6 23.60 -3.08 4.55
C MET A 6 23.30 -3.64 5.94
N GLN A 7 24.21 -3.44 6.90
CA GLN A 7 24.04 -3.87 8.29
C GLN A 7 22.83 -3.19 8.92
N GLU A 8 22.74 -1.86 8.81
CA GLU A 8 21.61 -1.09 9.33
C GLU A 8 20.30 -1.51 8.67
N LEU A 9 20.31 -1.70 7.35
CA LEU A 9 19.13 -2.00 6.55
C LEU A 9 18.57 -3.41 6.80
N LEU A 10 19.44 -4.40 7.03
CA LEU A 10 19.05 -5.81 7.19
C LEU A 10 19.04 -6.28 8.64
N GLY A 11 19.63 -5.52 9.58
CA GLY A 11 19.78 -5.93 10.97
C GLY A 11 20.75 -7.11 11.17
N VAL A 12 21.65 -7.35 10.22
CA VAL A 12 22.54 -8.52 10.17
C VAL A 12 23.96 -8.13 10.60
N PRO A 13 24.66 -8.94 11.43
CA PRO A 13 26.03 -8.63 11.85
C PRO A 13 27.02 -8.49 10.70
N GLU A 14 28.02 -7.62 10.87
CA GLU A 14 29.04 -7.37 9.85
C GLU A 14 29.82 -8.64 9.44
N ARG A 15 30.02 -9.57 10.38
CA ARG A 15 30.65 -10.88 10.13
C ARG A 15 29.83 -11.71 9.14
N THR A 16 28.51 -11.77 9.33
CA THR A 16 27.61 -12.50 8.44
C THR A 16 27.58 -11.90 7.03
N LEU A 17 27.67 -10.58 6.89
CA LEU A 17 27.80 -9.91 5.59
C LEU A 17 29.14 -10.24 4.90
N ARG A 18 30.24 -10.33 5.67
CA ARG A 18 31.55 -10.79 5.15
C ARG A 18 31.48 -12.24 4.68
N ASP A 19 30.76 -13.08 5.40
CA ASP A 19 30.56 -14.49 5.03
C ASP A 19 29.72 -14.60 3.75
N TRP A 20 28.72 -13.72 3.55
CA TRP A 20 27.95 -13.69 2.30
C TRP A 20 28.82 -13.33 1.09
N LYS A 21 29.77 -12.40 1.26
CA LYS A 21 30.72 -12.02 0.20
C LYS A 21 31.58 -13.20 -0.29
N LYS A 22 31.87 -14.17 0.58
CA LYS A 22 32.78 -15.30 0.31
C LYS A 22 32.09 -16.65 0.11
N SER A 23 30.78 -16.73 0.32
CA SER A 23 30.01 -17.97 0.27
C SER A 23 29.15 -18.06 -0.99
N ASN A 24 28.27 -19.05 -1.03
CA ASN A 24 27.24 -19.21 -2.05
C ASN A 24 26.24 -18.03 -2.15
N ARG A 25 26.28 -17.07 -1.22
CA ARG A 25 25.50 -15.82 -1.26
C ARG A 25 26.27 -14.64 -1.85
N SER A 26 27.42 -14.86 -2.49
CA SER A 26 28.24 -13.79 -3.06
C SER A 26 27.54 -12.98 -4.15
N GLU A 27 26.65 -13.61 -4.93
CA GLU A 27 25.81 -12.93 -5.91
C GLU A 27 24.79 -11.99 -5.26
N LEU A 28 24.13 -12.43 -4.19
CA LEU A 28 23.24 -11.59 -3.39
C LEU A 28 23.99 -10.39 -2.80
N TYR A 29 25.20 -10.62 -2.29
CA TYR A 29 26.05 -9.55 -1.76
C TYR A 29 26.40 -8.53 -2.85
N LYS A 30 26.76 -8.98 -4.06
CA LYS A 30 27.01 -8.09 -5.21
C LYS A 30 25.77 -7.29 -5.59
N LEU A 31 24.57 -7.89 -5.57
CA LEU A 31 23.32 -7.17 -5.82
C LEU A 31 23.02 -6.10 -4.76
N LEU A 32 23.34 -6.37 -3.49
CA LEU A 32 23.23 -5.36 -2.44
C LEU A 32 24.25 -4.23 -2.65
N GLU A 33 25.45 -4.53 -3.14
CA GLU A 33 26.45 -3.52 -3.48
C GLU A 33 25.99 -2.62 -4.63
N THR A 34 25.23 -3.14 -5.61
CA THR A 34 24.75 -2.36 -6.77
C THR A 34 23.53 -1.50 -6.48
N ILE A 35 22.69 -1.88 -5.53
CA ILE A 35 21.52 -1.08 -5.15
C ILE A 35 21.93 0.15 -4.31
N ASP A 36 21.26 1.28 -4.53
CA ASP A 36 21.37 2.49 -3.70
C ASP A 36 20.65 2.30 -2.34
N TYR A 37 21.20 2.86 -1.26
CA TYR A 37 20.65 2.68 0.10
C TYR A 37 19.23 3.24 0.23
N ASN A 38 18.96 4.43 -0.32
CA ASN A 38 17.62 5.03 -0.23
C ASN A 38 16.61 4.20 -1.02
N THR A 39 17.03 3.68 -2.17
CA THR A 39 16.22 2.77 -2.99
C THR A 39 15.94 1.46 -2.25
N ALA A 40 16.94 0.82 -1.64
CA ALA A 40 16.78 -0.38 -0.84
C ALA A 40 15.82 -0.16 0.35
N LYS A 41 15.97 0.98 1.05
CA LYS A 41 15.13 1.32 2.19
C LYS A 41 13.68 1.51 1.78
N LYS A 42 13.43 2.16 0.65
CA LYS A 42 12.09 2.28 0.05
C LYS A 42 11.52 0.91 -0.31
N LEU A 43 12.29 0.04 -0.96
CA LEU A 43 11.84 -1.30 -1.35
C LEU A 43 11.49 -2.19 -0.14
N LEU A 44 12.27 -2.10 0.94
CA LEU A 44 11.96 -2.83 2.18
C LEU A 44 10.71 -2.27 2.87
N ALA A 45 10.57 -0.94 2.92
CA ALA A 45 9.36 -0.31 3.43
C ALA A 45 8.12 -0.73 2.62
N GLN A 46 8.25 -0.87 1.30
CA GLN A 46 7.18 -1.37 0.42
C GLN A 46 6.79 -2.83 0.66
N ASN A 47 7.70 -3.64 1.23
CA ASN A 47 7.42 -5.03 1.58
C ASN A 47 6.61 -5.15 2.88
N ASN A 48 6.61 -4.12 3.73
CA ASN A 48 5.70 -4.05 4.86
C ASN A 48 4.33 -3.52 4.42
N ASN A 49 3.27 -4.29 4.68
CA ASN A 49 1.89 -3.92 4.33
C ASN A 49 1.11 -3.26 5.48
N ASP A 50 1.75 -2.98 6.62
CA ASP A 50 1.08 -2.42 7.80
C ASP A 50 0.42 -1.06 7.51
N ASP A 51 1.06 -0.23 6.69
CA ASP A 51 0.50 1.04 6.23
C ASP A 51 -0.75 0.83 5.37
N LEU A 52 -0.75 -0.20 4.51
CA LEU A 52 -1.93 -0.57 3.73
C LEU A 52 -3.03 -1.11 4.62
N LYS A 53 -2.71 -1.94 5.61
CA LYS A 53 -3.67 -2.47 6.57
C LYS A 53 -4.31 -1.35 7.39
N LYS A 54 -3.50 -0.42 7.90
CA LYS A 54 -3.96 0.80 8.59
C LYS A 54 -4.92 1.61 7.70
N LEU A 55 -4.56 1.78 6.42
CA LEU A 55 -5.40 2.50 5.46
C LEU A 55 -6.73 1.80 5.17
N LEU A 56 -6.75 0.47 5.12
CA LEU A 56 -7.96 -0.31 4.85
C LEU A 56 -8.88 -0.38 6.09
N GLU A 57 -8.31 -0.51 7.28
CA GLU A 57 -9.01 -0.45 8.57
C GLU A 57 -9.22 1.01 9.04
N ASN A 58 -9.59 1.88 8.10
CA ASN A 58 -9.57 3.33 8.32
C ASN A 58 -10.44 3.83 9.48
N GLU A 59 -11.49 3.09 9.84
CA GLU A 59 -12.36 3.35 11.00
C GLU A 59 -11.57 3.47 12.31
N GLN A 60 -10.51 2.68 12.46
CA GLN A 60 -9.71 2.63 13.68
C GLN A 60 -8.60 3.69 13.70
N HIS A 61 -8.29 4.30 12.55
CA HIS A 61 -7.03 5.02 12.37
C HIS A 61 -7.18 6.46 11.86
N TYR A 62 -8.34 6.83 11.33
CA TYR A 62 -8.56 8.16 10.77
C TYR A 62 -9.80 8.81 11.36
N HIS A 63 -9.67 10.05 11.83
CA HIS A 63 -10.80 10.86 12.30
C HIS A 63 -11.13 12.02 11.34
N SER A 64 -10.30 12.18 10.30
CA SER A 64 -10.41 13.23 9.28
C SER A 64 -10.22 12.61 7.90
N GLU A 65 -11.07 13.01 6.95
CA GLU A 65 -10.95 12.61 5.54
C GLU A 65 -9.62 13.08 4.94
N ARG A 66 -9.17 14.28 5.32
CA ARG A 66 -7.93 14.87 4.80
C ARG A 66 -6.69 14.04 5.16
N ASP A 67 -6.64 13.51 6.37
CA ASP A 67 -5.52 12.67 6.82
C ASP A 67 -5.52 11.32 6.11
N PHE A 68 -6.72 10.76 5.89
CA PHE A 68 -6.90 9.55 5.09
C PHE A 68 -6.44 9.75 3.64
N GLU A 69 -6.85 10.84 2.99
CA GLU A 69 -6.45 11.15 1.61
C GLU A 69 -4.94 11.34 1.46
N LYS A 70 -4.29 11.95 2.46
CA LYS A 70 -2.84 12.14 2.47
C LYS A 70 -2.10 10.80 2.45
N ASP A 71 -2.43 9.91 3.40
CA ASP A 71 -1.81 8.58 3.48
C ASP A 71 -2.15 7.75 2.22
N LEU A 72 -3.37 7.87 1.71
CA LEU A 72 -3.80 7.21 0.48
C LEU A 72 -2.95 7.61 -0.72
N TYR A 73 -2.75 8.90 -0.95
CA TYR A 73 -2.02 9.35 -2.14
C TYR A 73 -0.53 9.00 -2.06
N GLU A 74 0.05 9.03 -0.86
CA GLU A 74 1.41 8.54 -0.63
C GLU A 74 1.52 7.05 -0.99
N VAL A 75 0.57 6.23 -0.53
CA VAL A 75 0.52 4.81 -0.85
C VAL A 75 0.34 4.56 -2.36
N LEU A 76 -0.57 5.28 -3.02
CA LEU A 76 -0.84 5.11 -4.46
C LEU A 76 0.34 5.55 -5.35
N THR A 77 1.15 6.49 -4.88
CA THR A 77 2.35 6.97 -5.60
C THR A 77 3.63 6.24 -5.18
N SER A 78 3.57 5.37 -4.17
CA SER A 78 4.72 4.64 -3.64
C SER A 78 5.41 3.70 -4.64
N GLY A 79 4.72 3.30 -5.72
CA GLY A 79 5.25 2.36 -6.72
C GLY A 79 5.05 0.88 -6.38
N ARG A 80 4.28 0.57 -5.33
CA ARG A 80 3.88 -0.81 -4.99
C ARG A 80 3.04 -1.46 -6.10
N SER A 81 3.24 -2.77 -6.32
CA SER A 81 2.43 -3.52 -7.27
C SER A 81 0.95 -3.50 -6.88
N SER A 82 0.08 -3.35 -7.88
CA SER A 82 -1.37 -3.46 -7.69
C SER A 82 -1.79 -4.82 -7.14
N ASP A 83 -1.00 -5.88 -7.36
CA ASP A 83 -1.33 -7.24 -6.91
C ASP A 83 -1.42 -7.37 -5.38
N ILE A 84 -0.79 -6.45 -4.64
CA ILE A 84 -0.87 -6.43 -3.17
C ILE A 84 -2.32 -6.18 -2.74
N TRP A 85 -3.05 -5.31 -3.42
CA TRP A 85 -4.47 -5.04 -3.13
C TRP A 85 -5.34 -6.28 -3.35
N LEU A 86 -5.05 -7.07 -4.39
CA LEU A 86 -5.73 -8.34 -4.64
C LEU A 86 -5.45 -9.34 -3.52
N LYS A 87 -4.19 -9.45 -3.05
CA LYS A 87 -3.83 -10.29 -1.91
C LYS A 87 -4.59 -9.87 -0.65
N LEU A 88 -4.59 -8.57 -0.33
CA LEU A 88 -5.27 -8.01 0.85
C LEU A 88 -6.80 -8.20 0.79
N SER A 89 -7.41 -8.17 -0.40
CA SER A 89 -8.85 -8.45 -0.54
C SER A 89 -9.25 -9.87 -0.11
N ASN A 90 -8.29 -10.80 -0.15
CA ASN A 90 -8.48 -12.20 0.25
C ASN A 90 -7.91 -12.51 1.64
N ASP A 91 -7.24 -11.56 2.30
CA ASP A 91 -6.65 -11.73 3.62
C ASP A 91 -7.74 -11.80 4.70
N THR A 92 -7.90 -12.95 5.33
CA THR A 92 -8.93 -13.19 6.35
C THR A 92 -8.62 -12.54 7.70
N THR A 93 -7.42 -12.00 7.88
CA THR A 93 -7.06 -11.23 9.10
C THR A 93 -7.67 -9.83 9.11
N LEU A 94 -8.12 -9.35 7.95
CA LEU A 94 -8.78 -8.05 7.78
C LEU A 94 -10.30 -8.15 7.91
N SER A 95 -10.91 -7.06 8.33
CA SER A 95 -12.37 -6.89 8.36
C SER A 95 -12.95 -7.04 6.95
N LYS A 96 -14.23 -7.45 6.86
CA LYS A 96 -14.93 -7.54 5.57
C LYS A 96 -14.95 -6.17 4.85
N SER A 97 -15.08 -5.09 5.61
CA SER A 97 -15.02 -3.72 5.09
C SER A 97 -13.65 -3.39 4.50
N ALA A 98 -12.56 -3.67 5.23
CA ALA A 98 -11.19 -3.47 4.75
C ALA A 98 -10.90 -4.28 3.48
N ARG A 99 -11.31 -5.55 3.45
CA ARG A 99 -11.15 -6.42 2.27
C ARG A 99 -11.93 -5.89 1.05
N ALA A 100 -13.11 -5.32 1.26
CA ALA A 100 -13.89 -4.69 0.20
C ALA A 100 -13.21 -3.43 -0.34
N ARG A 101 -12.64 -2.59 0.54
CA ARG A 101 -11.83 -1.41 0.16
C ARG A 101 -10.58 -1.81 -0.64
N ALA A 102 -9.93 -2.92 -0.28
CA ALA A 102 -8.76 -3.44 -1.02
C ALA A 102 -9.15 -3.93 -2.43
N SER A 103 -10.26 -4.67 -2.53
CA SER A 103 -10.83 -5.09 -3.82
C SER A 103 -11.15 -3.88 -4.70
N TYR A 104 -11.70 -2.82 -4.09
CA TYR A 104 -11.96 -1.56 -4.76
C TYR A 104 -10.67 -0.93 -5.33
N LEU A 105 -9.62 -0.80 -4.52
CA LEU A 105 -8.35 -0.22 -4.95
C LEU A 105 -7.69 -1.01 -6.08
N TYR A 106 -7.71 -2.35 -6.01
CA TYR A 106 -7.20 -3.20 -7.08
C TYR A 106 -7.89 -2.90 -8.41
N SER A 107 -9.22 -2.92 -8.40
CA SER A 107 -10.02 -2.73 -9.61
C SER A 107 -9.93 -1.30 -10.13
N PHE A 108 -9.82 -0.29 -9.25
CA PHE A 108 -9.57 1.10 -9.65
C PHE A 108 -8.23 1.25 -10.40
N LEU A 109 -7.16 0.66 -9.85
CA LEU A 109 -5.81 0.77 -10.42
C LEU A 109 -5.63 -0.04 -11.69
N THR A 110 -6.26 -1.20 -11.78
CA THR A 110 -6.04 -2.16 -12.89
C THR A 110 -7.15 -2.14 -13.93
N ARG A 111 -8.29 -1.51 -13.63
CA ARG A 111 -9.55 -1.58 -14.40
C ARG A 111 -10.08 -3.02 -14.57
N LYS A 112 -9.64 -3.95 -13.72
CA LYS A 112 -10.09 -5.35 -13.74
C LYS A 112 -11.01 -5.62 -12.55
N PRO A 113 -12.25 -6.09 -12.76
CA PRO A 113 -13.16 -6.37 -11.66
C PRO A 113 -12.69 -7.58 -10.84
N THR A 114 -12.91 -7.52 -9.53
CA THR A 114 -12.62 -8.59 -8.58
C THR A 114 -13.89 -9.11 -7.92
N LYS A 115 -14.03 -10.44 -7.87
CA LYS A 115 -15.13 -11.10 -7.17
C LYS A 115 -14.78 -11.24 -5.69
N LEU A 116 -15.64 -10.71 -4.82
CA LEU A 116 -15.51 -10.92 -3.38
C LEU A 116 -15.97 -12.33 -3.01
N SER A 117 -15.23 -12.98 -2.11
CA SER A 117 -15.61 -14.28 -1.52
C SER A 117 -16.65 -14.15 -0.40
N PHE A 118 -17.08 -12.93 -0.09
CA PHE A 118 -18.00 -12.61 0.99
C PHE A 118 -19.02 -11.55 0.53
N LYS A 119 -20.17 -11.50 1.23
CA LYS A 119 -21.14 -10.42 1.06
C LYS A 119 -20.64 -9.16 1.75
N THR A 120 -20.63 -8.05 1.02
CA THR A 120 -20.25 -6.72 1.53
C THR A 120 -21.30 -6.18 2.49
N PRO A 121 -20.90 -5.52 3.61
CA PRO A 121 -21.82 -4.75 4.42
C PRO A 121 -22.43 -3.58 3.62
N PRO A 122 -23.70 -3.20 3.85
CA PRO A 122 -24.41 -2.18 3.08
C PRO A 122 -23.78 -0.78 3.17
N ASP A 123 -23.10 -0.47 4.28
CA ASP A 123 -22.56 0.87 4.57
C ASP A 123 -21.03 0.96 4.37
N THR A 124 -20.42 0.05 3.60
CA THR A 124 -18.96 0.09 3.38
C THR A 124 -18.56 1.17 2.37
N GLY A 125 -18.30 2.37 2.88
CA GLY A 125 -17.64 3.44 2.14
C GLY A 125 -16.13 3.26 2.02
N PHE A 126 -15.53 3.93 1.03
CA PHE A 126 -14.07 3.92 0.90
C PHE A 126 -13.41 4.65 2.08
N TYR A 127 -13.92 5.82 2.46
CA TYR A 127 -13.69 6.45 3.77
C TYR A 127 -14.91 6.26 4.68
N HIS A 128 -14.69 5.93 5.95
CA HIS A 128 -15.78 5.58 6.88
C HIS A 128 -16.62 6.77 7.35
N GLY A 129 -16.03 7.96 7.47
CA GLY A 129 -16.70 9.16 7.98
C GLY A 129 -17.60 9.88 6.96
N ASN A 130 -17.83 9.28 5.78
CA ASN A 130 -18.62 9.91 4.72
C ASN A 130 -20.12 9.93 5.08
N ARG A 131 -20.72 11.12 5.10
CA ARG A 131 -22.11 11.38 5.55
C ARG A 131 -23.21 11.09 4.52
N ASN A 132 -22.88 10.56 3.34
CA ASN A 132 -23.83 10.48 2.23
C ASN A 132 -24.52 9.11 2.18
N GLN A 133 -25.82 9.04 2.51
CA GLN A 133 -26.61 7.80 2.52
C GLN A 133 -26.76 7.13 1.13
N THR A 134 -26.41 7.83 0.05
CA THR A 134 -26.39 7.30 -1.34
C THR A 134 -24.98 7.02 -1.87
N GLY A 135 -23.93 7.34 -1.11
CA GLY A 135 -22.54 7.16 -1.52
C GLY A 135 -22.02 5.79 -1.11
N ASN A 136 -21.85 4.88 -2.08
CA ASN A 136 -20.97 3.69 -2.07
C ASN A 136 -21.66 2.30 -2.13
N GLY A 137 -21.89 1.77 -3.33
CA GLY A 137 -22.09 0.31 -3.52
C GLY A 137 -20.81 -0.51 -3.74
N LEU A 138 -19.75 0.09 -4.31
CA LEU A 138 -18.37 -0.40 -4.53
C LEU A 138 -17.56 0.78 -5.13
N ALA A 139 -17.61 1.94 -4.45
CA ALA A 139 -17.69 3.33 -4.97
C ALA A 139 -18.93 3.64 -5.84
N LYS A 140 -20.05 2.98 -5.49
CA LYS A 140 -21.18 2.56 -6.35
C LYS A 140 -20.73 1.77 -7.59
N LEU A 141 -19.85 0.78 -7.37
CA LEU A 141 -19.32 -0.21 -8.33
C LEU A 141 -18.27 0.29 -9.35
N TYR A 142 -17.42 1.27 -9.00
CA TYR A 142 -16.29 1.86 -9.77
C TYR A 142 -16.53 3.18 -10.52
N GLY A 143 -17.56 3.97 -10.17
CA GLY A 143 -17.93 5.22 -10.85
C GLY A 143 -18.31 6.38 -9.91
N LEU A 144 -17.39 6.72 -9.01
CA LEU A 144 -17.17 7.96 -8.25
C LEU A 144 -18.29 9.03 -8.16
N GLU A 145 -18.92 9.10 -6.99
CA GLU A 145 -18.99 10.32 -6.19
C GLU A 145 -18.56 9.93 -4.75
N ASN A 146 -17.42 10.50 -4.32
CA ASN A 146 -16.63 10.27 -3.08
C ASN A 146 -15.77 8.99 -3.00
N GLY A 147 -14.78 8.82 -3.91
CA GLY A 147 -13.78 7.73 -3.85
C GLY A 147 -12.31 8.15 -3.98
N ILE A 148 -11.89 8.83 -5.05
CA ILE A 148 -10.56 9.46 -5.21
C ILE A 148 -10.74 10.66 -6.15
N ASP A 149 -10.46 11.89 -5.70
CA ASP A 149 -10.45 13.07 -6.57
C ASP A 149 -9.26 12.98 -7.55
N MET A 150 -9.55 12.71 -8.82
CA MET A 150 -8.53 12.54 -9.86
C MET A 150 -7.72 13.81 -10.13
N ARG A 151 -8.36 14.99 -10.01
CA ARG A 151 -7.67 16.28 -10.18
C ARG A 151 -6.68 16.49 -9.05
N ARG A 152 -7.11 16.23 -7.81
CA ARG A 152 -6.27 16.35 -6.62
C ARG A 152 -5.16 15.30 -6.58
N PHE A 153 -5.45 14.07 -7.01
CA PHE A 153 -4.45 13.01 -7.17
C PHE A 153 -3.38 13.39 -8.19
N ASN A 154 -3.79 13.90 -9.36
CA ASN A 154 -2.85 14.36 -10.39
C ASN A 154 -1.97 15.52 -9.90
N GLN A 155 -2.56 16.48 -9.16
CA GLN A 155 -1.80 17.57 -8.54
C GLN A 155 -0.77 17.05 -7.53
N TYR A 156 -1.17 16.14 -6.64
CA TYR A 156 -0.28 15.52 -5.67
C TYR A 156 0.86 14.75 -6.34
N LYS A 157 0.56 13.97 -7.39
CA LYS A 157 1.58 13.24 -8.16
C LYS A 157 2.64 14.16 -8.77
N MET A 158 2.23 15.33 -9.26
CA MET A 158 3.12 16.28 -9.93
C MET A 158 3.94 17.13 -8.95
N THR A 159 3.37 17.47 -7.79
CA THR A 159 3.93 18.49 -6.89
C THR A 159 4.33 17.97 -5.52
N GLY A 160 3.90 16.77 -5.15
CA GLY A 160 3.98 16.22 -3.79
C GLY A 160 3.14 16.98 -2.77
N ARG A 161 2.24 17.88 -3.22
CA ARG A 161 1.46 18.79 -2.37
C ARG A 161 0.00 18.84 -2.82
N PHE A 162 -0.86 19.14 -1.86
CA PHE A 162 -2.29 19.37 -2.06
C PHE A 162 -2.60 20.84 -2.33
#